data_AF-A0A141RCZ4-F1
#
_entry.id   AF-A0A141RCZ4-F1
#
_cell.length_a   1.000
_cell.length_b   1.000
_cell.length_c   1.000
_cell.angle_alpha   90.00
_cell.angle_beta   90.00
_cell.angle_gamma   90.00
#
_symmetry.space_group_name_H-M   'P 1'
#
loop_
_entity.id
_entity.type
_entity.pdbx_description
1 polymer ?
#
loop_
_entity_poly.entity_id
_entity_poly.type
_entity_poly.pdbx_seq_one_letter_code
_entity_poly.pdbx_strand_id
1 'polypeptide(L)'
;PLLSASQGIRTQDALSLRSMPQVHGACRDQFDHAERQINTELNACTDNPLILGTLENWRVVSQAHPHGESVAMACDVLAIAMAELGAIAERRLDRLVNPLISGLPAFLVAKPGVNSG
;
A
#
# COMPACT_ATOMS: atom_id res chain seq x y z
N PRO A 1 -43.61 5.12 -8.19
CA PRO A 1 -43.51 3.66 -8.43
C PRO A 1 -42.09 3.09 -8.29
N LEU A 2 -41.03 3.79 -8.74
CA LEU A 2 -39.63 3.37 -8.50
C LEU A 2 -38.97 4.16 -7.35
N LEU A 3 -39.11 5.49 -7.33
CA LEU A 3 -38.59 6.36 -6.27
C LEU A 3 -39.15 6.04 -4.87
N SER A 4 -40.43 5.69 -4.82
CA SER A 4 -41.10 5.25 -3.59
C SER A 4 -40.65 3.86 -3.14
N ALA A 5 -40.20 3.00 -4.05
CA ALA A 5 -39.65 1.68 -3.72
C ALA A 5 -38.17 1.75 -3.28
N SER A 6 -37.45 2.80 -3.67
CA SER A 6 -36.05 3.03 -3.29
C SER A 6 -35.89 3.93 -2.06
N GLN A 7 -36.98 4.33 -1.42
CA GLN A 7 -36.97 5.24 -0.28
C GLN A 7 -36.29 4.54 0.91
N GLY A 8 -35.16 5.09 1.38
CA GLY A 8 -34.35 4.49 2.45
C GLY A 8 -33.31 3.45 2.00
N ILE A 9 -33.27 3.11 0.71
CA ILE A 9 -32.25 2.21 0.16
C ILE A 9 -31.00 3.01 -0.21
N ARG A 10 -29.81 2.55 0.20
CA ARG A 10 -28.54 3.18 -0.22
C ARG A 10 -28.29 2.88 -1.69
N THR A 11 -28.31 3.92 -2.52
CA THR A 11 -28.11 3.81 -3.97
C THR A 11 -26.68 3.47 -4.36
N GLN A 12 -25.70 3.82 -3.52
CA GLN A 12 -24.28 3.57 -3.77
C GLN A 12 -23.63 2.92 -2.56
N ASP A 13 -22.67 2.04 -2.83
CA ASP A 13 -21.80 1.51 -1.80
C ASP A 13 -20.91 2.59 -1.19
N ALA A 14 -20.49 2.34 0.05
CA ALA A 14 -19.53 3.18 0.73
C ALA A 14 -18.19 3.24 -0.02
N LEU A 15 -17.48 4.34 0.14
CA LEU A 15 -16.18 4.55 -0.50
C LEU A 15 -15.20 3.43 -0.16
N SER A 16 -15.21 2.91 1.08
CA SER A 16 -14.34 1.78 1.46
C SER A 16 -14.46 0.56 0.54
N LEU A 17 -15.62 0.36 -0.11
CA LEU A 17 -15.83 -0.67 -1.12
C LEU A 17 -15.61 -0.11 -2.54
N ARG A 18 -16.27 1.00 -2.88
CA ARG A 18 -16.33 1.51 -4.25
C ARG A 18 -15.01 2.09 -4.75
N SER A 19 -14.16 2.62 -3.85
CA SER A 19 -12.84 3.16 -4.19
C SER A 19 -11.73 2.10 -4.16
N MET A 20 -12.07 0.82 -4.00
CA MET A 20 -11.08 -0.25 -3.89
C MET A 20 -10.11 -0.30 -5.07
N PRO A 21 -10.55 -0.25 -6.34
CA PRO A 21 -9.61 -0.21 -7.47
C PRO A 21 -8.68 1.01 -7.46
N GLN A 22 -9.20 2.19 -7.12
CA GLN A 22 -8.42 3.43 -7.13
C GLN A 22 -7.36 3.44 -6.03
N VAL A 23 -7.73 3.04 -4.81
CA VAL A 23 -6.80 3.00 -3.67
C VAL A 23 -5.74 1.91 -3.89
N HIS A 24 -6.15 0.71 -4.30
CA HIS A 24 -5.22 -0.39 -4.54
C HIS A 24 -4.30 -0.10 -5.73
N GLY A 25 -4.82 0.49 -6.80
CA GLY A 25 -4.02 0.91 -7.95
C GLY A 25 -2.94 1.90 -7.57
N ALA A 26 -3.31 2.99 -6.88
CA ALA A 26 -2.35 3.99 -6.43
C ALA A 26 -1.26 3.40 -5.50
N CYS A 27 -1.62 2.49 -4.60
CA CYS A 27 -0.64 1.82 -3.73
C CYS A 27 0.28 0.88 -4.50
N ARG A 28 -0.26 0.17 -5.51
CA ARG A 28 0.54 -0.71 -6.38
C ARG A 28 1.55 0.08 -7.20
N ASP A 29 1.16 1.23 -7.73
CA ASP A 29 2.09 2.10 -8.47
C ASP A 29 3.31 2.49 -7.61
N GLN A 30 3.11 2.74 -6.31
CA GLN A 30 4.21 3.04 -5.38
C GLN A 30 5.03 1.81 -5.02
N PHE A 31 4.40 0.65 -4.91
CA PHE A 31 5.12 -0.62 -4.75
C PHE A 31 6.04 -0.89 -5.94
N ASP A 32 5.52 -0.78 -7.17
CA ASP A 32 6.28 -0.98 -8.40
C ASP A 32 7.39 0.09 -8.56
N HIS A 33 7.19 1.30 -8.04
CA HIS A 33 8.25 2.30 -7.95
C HIS A 33 9.37 1.86 -7.00
N ALA A 34 9.03 1.47 -5.78
CA ALA A 34 10.02 1.05 -4.79
C ALA A 34 10.78 -0.20 -5.21
N GLU A 35 10.09 -1.19 -5.77
CA GLU A 35 10.69 -2.40 -6.33
C GLU A 35 11.77 -2.04 -7.38
N ARG A 36 11.47 -1.11 -8.29
CA ARG A 36 12.44 -0.69 -9.31
C ARG A 36 13.67 -0.02 -8.72
N GLN A 37 13.51 0.87 -7.73
CA GLN A 37 14.66 1.54 -7.10
C GLN A 37 15.53 0.55 -6.33
N ILE A 38 14.90 -0.32 -5.52
CA ILE A 38 15.60 -1.34 -4.76
C ILE A 38 16.35 -2.31 -5.69
N ASN A 39 15.69 -2.81 -6.74
CA ASN A 39 16.34 -3.70 -7.70
C ASN A 39 17.49 -3.00 -8.44
N THR A 40 17.36 -1.71 -8.76
CA THR A 40 18.46 -0.95 -9.37
C THR A 40 19.64 -0.85 -8.43
N GLU A 41 19.41 -0.47 -7.17
CA GLU A 41 20.47 -0.33 -6.15
C GLU A 41 21.17 -1.67 -5.87
N LEU A 42 20.40 -2.76 -5.73
CA LEU A 42 20.94 -4.11 -5.50
C LEU A 42 21.85 -4.60 -6.63
N ASN A 43 21.65 -4.09 -7.85
CA ASN A 43 22.46 -4.42 -9.02
C ASN A 43 23.51 -3.34 -9.35
N ALA A 44 23.60 -2.27 -8.55
CA ALA A 44 24.58 -1.20 -8.72
C ALA A 44 25.89 -1.49 -7.97
N CYS A 45 26.95 -0.77 -8.31
CA CYS A 45 28.17 -0.74 -7.51
C CYS A 45 28.11 0.45 -6.55
N THR A 46 27.66 0.19 -5.32
CA THR A 46 27.45 1.20 -4.26
C THR A 46 28.72 1.49 -3.45
N ASP A 47 29.90 1.25 -4.02
CA ASP A 47 31.19 1.42 -3.35
C ASP A 47 31.85 2.78 -3.64
N ASN A 48 32.85 3.11 -2.82
CA ASN A 48 33.76 4.22 -3.07
C ASN A 48 35.16 3.90 -2.49
N PRO A 49 36.25 3.99 -3.27
CA PRO A 49 36.33 4.40 -4.68
C PRO A 49 35.95 3.27 -5.64
N LEU A 50 35.53 3.65 -6.84
CA LEU A 50 35.26 2.72 -7.94
C LEU A 50 36.56 2.41 -8.69
N ILE A 51 36.81 1.13 -8.94
CA ILE A 51 37.93 0.66 -9.76
C ILE A 51 37.40 0.31 -11.15
N LEU A 52 37.92 0.96 -12.17
CA LEU A 52 37.53 0.82 -13.57
C LEU A 52 38.71 0.40 -14.43
N GLY A 53 38.47 -0.18 -15.61
CA GLY A 53 39.50 -0.50 -16.59
C GLY A 53 39.75 -2.00 -16.78
N THR A 54 40.94 -2.36 -17.26
CA THR A 54 41.36 -3.74 -17.52
C THR A 54 42.52 -4.14 -16.60
N LEU A 55 42.86 -5.44 -16.58
CA LEU A 55 43.98 -5.98 -15.79
C LEU A 55 45.31 -5.26 -16.04
N GLU A 56 45.50 -4.76 -17.26
CA GLU A 56 46.70 -4.08 -17.72
C GLU A 56 46.66 -2.57 -17.48
N ASN A 57 45.47 -1.99 -17.26
CA ASN A 57 45.29 -0.55 -17.08
C ASN A 57 44.05 -0.23 -16.23
N TRP A 58 44.29 0.02 -14.94
CA TRP A 58 43.25 0.39 -13.97
C TRP A 58 43.16 1.89 -13.75
N ARG A 59 41.96 2.35 -13.40
CA ARG A 59 41.67 3.70 -12.95
C ARG A 59 40.87 3.65 -11.66
N VAL A 60 41.34 4.37 -10.64
CA VAL A 60 40.61 4.58 -9.38
C VAL A 60 39.85 5.90 -9.46
N VAL A 61 38.55 5.87 -9.22
CA VAL A 61 37.67 7.04 -9.28
C VAL A 61 36.95 7.19 -7.95
N SER A 62 37.14 8.34 -7.29
CA SER A 62 36.35 8.71 -6.11
C SER A 62 34.89 8.93 -6.53
N GLN A 63 33.96 8.35 -5.77
CA GLN A 63 32.52 8.37 -6.02
C GLN A 63 31.73 8.65 -4.74
N ALA A 64 30.45 8.93 -4.90
CA ALA A 64 29.49 9.02 -3.80
C ALA A 64 28.38 7.96 -3.91
N HIS A 65 28.64 6.85 -4.61
CA HIS A 65 27.66 5.78 -4.80
C HIS A 65 27.09 5.15 -3.52
N PRO A 66 27.79 5.12 -2.36
CA PRO A 66 27.18 4.64 -1.13
C PRO A 66 25.99 5.46 -0.61
N HIS A 67 25.70 6.63 -1.21
CA HIS A 67 24.60 7.49 -0.79
C HIS A 67 23.24 6.98 -1.31
N GLY A 68 22.50 6.25 -0.48
CA GLY A 68 21.23 5.61 -0.82
C GLY A 68 19.99 6.51 -0.89
N GLU A 69 20.10 7.74 -1.41
CA GLU A 69 19.00 8.73 -1.41
C GLU A 69 17.77 8.22 -2.18
N SER A 70 18.00 7.55 -3.32
CA SER A 70 16.92 7.02 -4.15
C SER A 70 16.10 5.95 -3.43
N VAL A 71 16.77 5.04 -2.72
CA VAL A 71 16.12 4.01 -1.90
C VAL A 71 15.39 4.63 -0.71
N ALA A 72 15.98 5.63 -0.05
CA ALA A 72 15.33 6.33 1.06
C ALA A 72 14.00 6.97 0.63
N MET A 73 14.00 7.77 -0.44
CA MET A 73 12.77 8.37 -0.96
C MET A 73 11.72 7.34 -1.38
N ALA A 74 12.15 6.24 -2.02
CA ALA A 74 11.24 5.16 -2.42
C ALA A 74 10.59 4.47 -1.22
N CYS A 75 11.34 4.23 -0.15
CA CYS A 75 10.84 3.65 1.09
C CYS A 75 9.85 4.57 1.80
N ASP A 76 10.09 5.88 1.83
CA ASP A 76 9.17 6.84 2.45
C ASP A 76 7.80 6.85 1.76
N VAL A 77 7.81 6.88 0.43
CA VAL A 77 6.56 6.86 -0.35
C VAL A 77 5.86 5.50 -0.24
N LEU A 78 6.61 4.40 -0.21
CA LEU A 78 6.05 3.07 0.03
C LEU A 78 5.40 2.98 1.42
N ALA A 79 6.01 3.55 2.46
CA ALA A 79 5.45 3.57 3.80
C ALA A 79 4.08 4.27 3.84
N ILE A 80 3.93 5.40 3.13
CA ILE A 80 2.66 6.10 2.98
C ILE A 80 1.64 5.21 2.26
N ALA A 81 2.01 4.57 1.15
CA ALA A 81 1.12 3.68 0.40
C ALA A 81 0.63 2.50 1.26
N MET A 82 1.51 1.90 2.07
CA MET A 82 1.14 0.80 2.97
C MET A 82 0.21 1.27 4.09
N ALA A 83 0.41 2.49 4.62
CA ALA A 83 -0.48 3.07 5.60
C ALA A 83 -1.90 3.29 5.03
N GLU A 84 -2.01 3.83 3.81
CA GLU A 84 -3.29 4.02 3.13
C GLU A 84 -4.01 2.69 2.85
N LEU A 85 -3.26 1.67 2.41
CA LEU A 85 -3.81 0.34 2.18
C LEU A 85 -4.35 -0.29 3.48
N GLY A 86 -3.61 -0.12 4.58
CA GLY A 86 -4.03 -0.56 5.91
C GLY A 86 -5.27 0.19 6.40
N ALA A 87 -5.30 1.51 6.25
CA ALA A 87 -6.43 2.35 6.67
C ALA A 87 -7.72 1.96 5.94
N ILE A 88 -7.67 1.77 4.61
CA ILE A 88 -8.87 1.37 3.86
C ILE A 88 -9.30 -0.06 4.19
N ALA A 89 -8.35 -0.97 4.51
CA ALA A 89 -8.66 -2.33 4.94
C ALA A 89 -9.37 -2.31 6.31
N GLU A 90 -8.89 -1.51 7.24
CA GLU A 90 -9.52 -1.36 8.56
C GLU A 90 -10.93 -0.78 8.44
N ARG A 91 -11.16 0.23 7.59
CA ARG A 91 -12.52 0.74 7.30
C ARG A 91 -13.46 -0.32 6.70
N ARG A 92 -12.93 -1.29 5.95
CA ARG A 92 -13.73 -2.42 5.44
C ARG A 92 -14.07 -3.40 6.55
N LEU A 93 -13.11 -3.67 7.45
CA LEU A 93 -13.35 -4.51 8.62
C LEU A 93 -14.41 -3.90 9.53
N ASP A 94 -14.28 -2.63 9.91
CA ASP A 94 -15.30 -1.92 10.70
C ASP A 94 -16.67 -2.04 10.03
N ARG A 95 -16.76 -1.74 8.73
CA ARG A 95 -18.02 -1.89 7.98
C ARG A 95 -18.61 -3.28 8.02
N LEU A 96 -17.79 -4.32 8.05
CA LEU A 96 -18.22 -5.71 8.11
C LEU A 96 -18.72 -6.08 9.51
N VAL A 97 -17.98 -5.71 10.56
CA VAL A 97 -18.27 -6.13 11.94
C VAL A 97 -19.26 -5.22 12.67
N ASN A 98 -19.47 -4.00 12.18
CA ASN A 98 -20.32 -3.00 12.82
C ASN A 98 -21.80 -3.21 12.46
N PRO A 99 -22.65 -3.63 13.41
CA PRO A 99 -24.05 -3.97 13.16
C PRO A 99 -24.88 -2.76 12.72
N LEU A 100 -24.43 -1.53 12.98
CA LEU A 100 -25.13 -0.30 12.59
C LEU A 100 -25.12 -0.07 11.08
N ILE A 101 -24.19 -0.70 10.36
CA ILE A 101 -23.97 -0.46 8.92
C ILE A 101 -23.83 -1.73 8.08
N SER A 102 -23.51 -2.88 8.69
CA SER A 102 -23.32 -4.14 7.96
C SER A 102 -24.62 -4.88 7.64
N GLY A 103 -25.65 -4.72 8.49
CA GLY A 103 -26.85 -5.57 8.45
C GLY A 103 -26.60 -6.99 8.97
N LEU A 104 -25.42 -7.26 9.54
CA LEU A 104 -25.01 -8.54 10.13
C LEU A 104 -25.04 -8.45 11.67
N PRO A 105 -25.02 -9.59 12.39
CA PRO A 105 -24.83 -9.60 13.83
C PRO A 105 -23.57 -8.83 14.24
N ALA A 106 -23.61 -8.19 15.42
CA ALA A 106 -22.47 -7.47 15.96
C ALA A 106 -21.23 -8.38 16.02
N PHE A 107 -20.10 -7.92 15.48
CA PHE A 107 -18.85 -8.68 15.42
C PHE A 107 -18.97 -10.05 14.74
N LEU A 108 -19.98 -10.23 13.87
CA LEU A 108 -20.26 -11.47 13.13
C LEU A 108 -20.56 -12.69 14.02
N VAL A 109 -20.99 -12.46 15.26
CA VAL A 109 -21.23 -13.52 16.23
C VAL A 109 -22.47 -14.35 15.88
N ALA A 110 -22.35 -15.68 15.98
CA ALA A 110 -23.49 -16.58 15.75
C ALA A 110 -24.51 -16.58 16.91
N LYS A 111 -24.04 -16.43 18.15
CA LYS A 111 -24.85 -16.43 19.38
C LYS A 111 -24.52 -15.22 20.26
N PRO A 112 -25.24 -14.09 20.12
CA PRO A 112 -24.94 -12.86 20.86
C PRO A 112 -25.25 -12.99 22.37
N GLY A 113 -24.62 -12.14 23.19
CA GLY A 113 -24.82 -12.06 24.64
C GLY A 113 -23.58 -12.46 25.43
N VAL A 114 -23.24 -13.75 25.41
CA VAL A 114 -22.02 -14.27 26.07
C VAL A 114 -20.79 -14.32 25.14
N ASN A 115 -20.98 -14.08 23.84
CA ASN A 115 -19.92 -14.07 22.83
C ASN A 115 -19.86 -12.68 22.16
N SER A 116 -18.65 -12.25 21.77
CA SER A 116 -18.37 -10.89 21.26
C SER A 116 -17.68 -10.87 19.89
N GLY A 117 -17.76 -11.99 19.17
CA GLY A 117 -16.99 -12.26 17.96
C GLY A 117 -16.50 -13.70 17.97
#